data_AF-V5EWN8-F1
#
_entry.id   AF-V5EWN8-F1
#
_cell.length_a   1.000
_cell.length_b   1.000
_cell.length_c   1.000
_cell.angle_alpha   90.00
_cell.angle_beta   90.00
_cell.angle_gamma   90.00
#
_symmetry.space_group_name_H-M   'P 1'
#
loop_
_entity.id
_entity.type
_entity.pdbx_description
1 polymer ?
#
loop_
_entity_poly.entity_id
_entity_poly.type
_entity_poly.pdbx_seq_one_letter_code
_entity_poly.pdbx_strand_id
1 'polypeptide(L)'
;MTASTETLLARILDELTELTVKNSHLEAKVDSLQNAAALPSPSSYARRQSSSGFTALGAHSFSPSQPADQFAFGTSPPPQPLGPPAHPLGVPQTNGPSPISTPDLGAKKLPVNGASSPSQTATTTSTAGYYSSRVILTTYPGQVGIKPLPLNWAATDFKQRGPIVASRHPNSIRVRNAIGAYGGSYSIYRSLAIAMGQLNPNHRPDYTNTEPPFDIPPNPSWFDPTKIVAMDPWGHLAPQVFRGEFDAGVDIRPTASLTKAHIKMPELDKAQASGVFPIDGKIVHKSIRLPGVAADVDPGCEVSVSKAAVDPVWYLPGVAERLGVTEGALRRAIFEDTGGSYPELLTRHDLKVFLPPIAGLTVYIFGRPEDLRDPTKEVTVRIHDECNGSDVFGSDICTCRPYLLFGIEECIKTAQRGGAGAVIYFRKEGRALGEVTKYLVYNARKRGTDSASNYFKRTENIAGVKDMRFQALMPDVLHWLGATNITNWISMSNMKHDAAVNSGITIKNRYELPEELIPADSRVEIDAKIQAGYFSATKQLTEADLEHTVGRAWEDIDH
;
A
#
# COMPACT_ATOMS: atom_id res chain seq x y z
N MET A 1 0.60 53.91 40.92
CA MET A 1 0.49 52.84 39.90
C MET A 1 1.67 52.80 38.91
N THR A 2 2.73 53.61 39.07
CA THR A 2 3.82 53.73 38.08
C THR A 2 5.06 52.87 38.38
N ALA A 3 5.34 52.54 39.65
CA ALA A 3 6.52 51.77 40.04
C ALA A 3 6.52 50.29 39.59
N SER A 4 5.34 49.68 39.38
CA SER A 4 5.22 48.27 38.98
C SER A 4 5.55 48.02 37.50
N THR A 5 5.35 49.03 36.65
CA THR A 5 5.56 48.93 35.20
C THR A 5 7.03 49.07 34.82
N GLU A 6 7.80 49.91 35.53
CA GLU A 6 9.25 50.04 35.29
C GLU A 6 10.01 48.78 35.70
N THR A 7 9.62 48.13 36.79
CA THR A 7 10.24 46.86 37.22
C THR A 7 9.94 45.73 36.24
N LEU A 8 8.75 45.71 35.63
CA LEU A 8 8.40 44.72 34.61
C LEU A 8 9.16 44.97 33.31
N LEU A 9 9.30 46.24 32.90
CA LEU A 9 10.07 46.61 31.71
C LEU A 9 11.55 46.27 31.86
N ALA A 10 12.14 46.50 33.04
CA ALA A 10 13.52 46.13 33.33
C ALA A 10 13.75 44.61 33.23
N ARG A 11 12.82 43.80 33.76
CA ARG A 11 12.88 42.33 33.63
C ARG A 11 12.79 41.85 32.19
N ILE A 12 11.90 42.46 31.40
CA ILE A 12 11.75 42.12 29.98
C ILE A 12 13.02 42.47 29.20
N LEU A 13 13.66 43.60 29.51
CA LEU A 13 14.91 44.01 28.87
C LEU A 13 16.09 43.10 29.23
N ASP A 14 16.17 42.64 30.49
CA ASP A 14 17.18 41.67 30.90
C ASP A 14 16.99 40.32 30.18
N GLU A 15 15.76 39.80 30.10
CA GLU A 15 15.47 38.56 29.38
C GLU A 15 15.75 38.68 27.87
N LEU A 16 15.45 39.82 27.24
CA LEU A 16 15.78 40.09 25.85
C LEU A 16 17.29 40.15 25.61
N THR A 17 18.02 40.72 26.55
CA THR A 17 19.49 40.79 26.48
C THR A 17 20.10 39.40 26.61
N GLU A 18 19.61 38.57 27.54
CA GLU A 18 20.05 37.19 27.72
C GLU A 18 19.73 36.33 26.48
N LEU A 19 18.54 36.51 25.89
CA LEU A 19 18.14 35.84 24.65
C LEU A 19 19.03 36.24 23.48
N THR A 20 19.37 37.53 23.36
CA THR A 20 20.25 38.02 22.29
C THR A 20 21.64 37.38 22.39
N VAL A 21 22.21 37.31 23.60
CA VAL A 21 23.51 36.66 23.84
C VAL A 21 23.47 35.17 23.52
N LYS A 22 22.41 34.46 23.91
CA LYS A 22 22.22 33.03 23.57
C LYS A 22 22.11 32.83 22.06
N ASN A 23 21.45 33.73 21.35
CA ASN A 23 21.29 33.64 19.89
C ASN A 23 22.64 33.87 19.18
N SER A 24 23.43 34.86 19.60
CA SER A 24 24.78 35.08 19.06
C SER A 24 25.71 33.88 19.29
N HIS A 25 25.57 33.21 20.43
CA HIS A 25 26.36 32.00 20.72
C HIS A 25 25.90 30.81 19.87
N LEU A 26 24.61 30.70 19.54
CA LEU A 26 24.09 29.70 18.61
C LEU A 26 24.55 29.96 17.18
N GLU A 27 24.52 31.21 16.71
CA GLU A 27 25.04 31.60 15.39
C GLU A 27 26.52 31.25 15.24
N ALA A 28 27.35 31.60 16.24
CA ALA A 28 28.78 31.24 16.24
C ALA A 28 29.00 29.71 16.20
N LYS A 29 28.12 28.93 16.86
CA LYS A 29 28.18 27.47 16.84
C LYS A 29 27.77 26.89 15.49
N VAL A 30 26.75 27.46 14.85
CA VAL A 30 26.32 27.09 13.48
C VAL A 30 27.43 27.39 12.47
N ASP A 31 28.07 28.55 12.55
CA ASP A 31 29.19 28.91 11.68
C ASP A 31 30.40 27.97 11.88
N SER A 32 30.68 27.57 13.13
CA SER A 32 31.74 26.61 13.41
C SER A 32 31.48 25.22 12.78
N LEU A 33 30.22 24.79 12.75
CA LEU A 33 29.82 23.50 12.19
C LEU A 33 29.80 23.53 10.65
N GLN A 34 29.41 24.66 10.06
CA GLN A 34 29.47 24.86 8.61
C GLN A 34 30.92 24.90 8.10
N ASN A 35 31.83 25.53 8.85
CA ASN A 35 33.26 25.55 8.50
C ASN A 35 33.94 24.18 8.69
N ALA A 36 33.46 23.35 9.63
CA ALA A 36 33.94 21.98 9.80
C ALA A 36 33.46 21.02 8.69
N ALA A 37 32.36 21.35 8.00
CA ALA A 37 31.80 20.54 6.91
C ALA A 37 32.44 20.82 5.53
N ALA A 38 33.27 21.86 5.41
CA ALA A 38 33.96 22.22 4.17
C ALA A 38 35.35 21.55 4.05
N LEU A 39 35.38 20.25 3.78
CA LEU A 39 36.57 19.57 3.23
C LEU A 39 36.48 19.55 1.69
N PRO A 40 37.56 19.85 0.95
CA PRO A 40 37.50 19.94 -0.51
C PRO A 40 37.42 18.56 -1.17
N SER A 41 36.53 18.44 -2.15
CA SER A 41 36.42 17.27 -3.03
C SER A 41 37.66 17.13 -3.92
N PRO A 42 38.31 15.96 -4.03
CA PRO A 42 39.30 15.73 -5.07
C PRO A 42 38.62 15.18 -6.32
N SER A 43 38.46 16.02 -7.34
CA SER A 43 38.35 15.56 -8.71
C SER A 43 39.43 16.22 -9.56
N SER A 44 39.97 15.45 -10.50
CA SER A 44 40.95 15.80 -11.54
C SER A 44 42.42 15.90 -11.09
N TYR A 45 43.17 14.82 -11.26
CA TYR A 45 44.46 14.80 -11.99
C TYR A 45 44.94 13.35 -12.13
N ALA A 46 45.21 12.93 -13.37
CA ALA A 46 46.16 11.90 -13.83
C ALA A 46 45.57 10.96 -14.91
N ARG A 47 45.78 11.36 -16.16
CA ARG A 47 45.78 10.49 -17.34
C ARG A 47 47.22 10.46 -17.89
N ARG A 48 47.74 9.25 -18.16
CA ARG A 48 49.07 8.85 -18.74
C ARG A 48 50.22 8.87 -17.71
N GLN A 49 51.09 7.87 -17.57
CA GLN A 49 51.71 6.98 -18.57
C GLN A 49 52.00 5.56 -18.04
N SER A 50 52.26 4.66 -18.98
CA SER A 50 52.65 3.24 -18.92
C SER A 50 54.00 2.93 -18.23
N SER A 51 54.14 1.74 -17.62
CA SER A 51 54.99 0.61 -18.09
C SER A 51 55.45 -0.35 -16.98
N SER A 52 55.43 -1.66 -17.33
CA SER A 52 56.29 -2.78 -16.86
C SER A 52 56.24 -3.33 -15.42
N GLY A 53 56.04 -4.67 -15.34
CA GLY A 53 56.36 -5.56 -14.21
C GLY A 53 55.34 -6.70 -14.02
N PHE A 54 55.45 -7.84 -14.73
CA PHE A 54 55.95 -9.16 -14.23
C PHE A 54 55.12 -9.75 -13.06
N THR A 55 54.60 -10.99 -12.99
CA THR A 55 54.90 -12.29 -13.64
C THR A 55 53.71 -13.26 -13.42
N ALA A 56 53.53 -14.25 -14.30
CA ALA A 56 52.59 -15.36 -14.16
C ALA A 56 53.24 -16.64 -13.63
N LEU A 57 52.57 -17.35 -12.71
CA LEU A 57 52.75 -18.76 -12.31
C LEU A 57 51.40 -19.21 -11.67
N GLY A 58 50.78 -20.35 -11.90
CA GLY A 58 51.07 -21.53 -12.72
C GLY A 58 49.81 -22.41 -12.75
N ALA A 59 49.69 -23.22 -13.81
CA ALA A 59 48.58 -24.15 -14.03
C ALA A 59 48.83 -25.48 -13.31
N HIS A 60 47.76 -26.09 -12.78
CA HIS A 60 47.70 -27.54 -12.57
C HIS A 60 46.33 -28.07 -12.99
N SER A 61 46.37 -28.97 -13.96
CA SER A 61 45.26 -29.77 -14.48
C SER A 61 45.21 -31.11 -13.76
N PHE A 62 44.03 -31.62 -13.43
CA PHE A 62 43.76 -33.08 -13.36
C PHE A 62 42.25 -33.34 -13.53
N SER A 63 41.90 -34.24 -14.46
CA SER A 63 40.56 -34.81 -14.70
C SER A 63 40.14 -35.76 -13.57
N PRO A 64 38.85 -36.14 -13.52
CA PRO A 64 38.57 -37.55 -13.75
C PRO A 64 37.31 -37.87 -14.58
N SER A 65 37.39 -39.07 -15.13
CA SER A 65 36.43 -39.87 -15.89
C SER A 65 35.16 -40.28 -15.14
N GLN A 66 34.10 -40.50 -15.92
CA GLN A 66 32.79 -41.13 -15.65
C GLN A 66 32.85 -42.58 -15.10
N PRO A 67 31.74 -43.25 -14.64
CA PRO A 67 30.35 -43.11 -15.12
C PRO A 67 29.17 -43.15 -14.12
N ALA A 68 28.02 -42.70 -14.66
CA ALA A 68 26.60 -43.02 -14.42
C ALA A 68 26.09 -43.48 -13.04
N ASP A 69 25.06 -42.76 -12.54
CA ASP A 69 23.78 -43.41 -12.21
C ASP A 69 22.57 -42.46 -12.35
N GLN A 70 21.49 -43.01 -12.88
CA GLN A 70 20.26 -42.37 -13.33
C GLN A 70 19.24 -42.25 -12.19
N PHE A 71 18.62 -41.09 -12.04
CA PHE A 71 17.23 -40.99 -11.56
C PHE A 71 16.48 -39.95 -12.39
N ALA A 72 15.68 -40.44 -13.34
CA ALA A 72 14.80 -39.65 -14.19
C ALA A 72 13.50 -39.32 -13.44
N PHE A 73 13.17 -38.04 -13.31
CA PHE A 73 11.80 -37.61 -13.01
C PHE A 73 11.04 -37.49 -14.34
N GLY A 74 10.00 -38.30 -14.46
CA GLY A 74 9.15 -38.39 -15.65
C GLY A 74 8.42 -37.09 -15.95
N THR A 75 8.42 -36.73 -17.23
CA THR A 75 7.65 -35.64 -17.82
C THR A 75 6.27 -36.17 -18.22
N SER A 76 5.21 -35.53 -17.71
CA SER A 76 3.83 -35.82 -18.11
C SER A 76 3.54 -35.28 -19.53
N PRO A 77 2.77 -35.99 -20.37
CA PRO A 77 2.38 -35.50 -21.69
C PRO A 77 1.22 -34.48 -21.61
N PRO A 78 1.09 -33.58 -22.62
CA PRO A 78 0.04 -32.56 -22.66
C PRO A 78 -1.34 -33.15 -22.99
N PRO A 79 -2.45 -32.50 -22.54
CA PRO A 79 -3.80 -33.00 -22.77
C PRO A 79 -4.24 -32.84 -24.24
N GLN A 80 -4.88 -33.88 -24.79
CA GLN A 80 -5.56 -33.83 -26.09
C GLN A 80 -7.00 -33.29 -25.95
N PRO A 81 -7.50 -32.48 -26.91
CA PRO A 81 -8.90 -32.07 -26.95
C PRO A 81 -9.79 -33.14 -27.60
N LEU A 82 -10.90 -33.48 -26.95
CA LEU A 82 -11.99 -34.32 -27.47
C LEU A 82 -13.19 -33.45 -27.85
N GLY A 83 -13.65 -33.51 -29.11
CA GLY A 83 -15.00 -33.07 -29.52
C GLY A 83 -15.08 -32.35 -30.89
N PRO A 84 -16.05 -32.69 -31.78
CA PRO A 84 -16.14 -32.15 -33.14
C PRO A 84 -16.87 -30.78 -33.21
N PRO A 85 -16.72 -30.01 -34.31
CA PRO A 85 -17.13 -28.61 -34.38
C PRO A 85 -18.64 -28.43 -34.64
N ALA A 86 -19.28 -27.53 -33.89
CA ALA A 86 -20.64 -27.08 -34.15
C ALA A 86 -20.63 -25.82 -35.04
N HIS A 87 -21.47 -25.83 -36.08
CA HIS A 87 -21.70 -24.73 -37.02
C HIS A 87 -22.29 -23.47 -36.35
N PRO A 88 -22.00 -22.25 -36.84
CA PRO A 88 -22.54 -21.02 -36.29
C PRO A 88 -23.96 -20.73 -36.80
N LEU A 89 -24.92 -20.64 -35.89
CA LEU A 89 -26.24 -20.04 -36.13
C LEU A 89 -26.12 -18.52 -36.05
N GLY A 90 -26.59 -17.83 -37.10
CA GLY A 90 -26.58 -16.38 -37.23
C GLY A 90 -27.57 -15.69 -36.29
N VAL A 91 -27.20 -14.49 -35.85
CA VAL A 91 -28.07 -13.55 -35.12
C VAL A 91 -28.07 -12.22 -35.91
N PRO A 92 -29.22 -11.51 -36.01
CA PRO A 92 -29.45 -10.48 -37.04
C PRO A 92 -28.73 -9.16 -36.76
N GLN A 93 -28.30 -8.50 -37.85
CA GLN A 93 -27.83 -7.12 -37.85
C GLN A 93 -28.98 -6.14 -37.55
N THR A 94 -28.81 -5.29 -36.54
CA THR A 94 -29.61 -4.08 -36.36
C THR A 94 -28.71 -2.86 -36.44
N ASN A 95 -29.05 -1.95 -37.36
CA ASN A 95 -28.33 -0.73 -37.70
C ASN A 95 -28.13 0.22 -36.50
N GLY A 96 -26.89 0.56 -36.19
CA GLY A 96 -26.54 1.68 -35.30
C GLY A 96 -26.36 3.00 -36.07
N PRO A 97 -26.59 4.17 -35.45
CA PRO A 97 -26.36 5.46 -36.09
C PRO A 97 -24.87 5.78 -36.18
N SER A 98 -24.49 6.53 -37.22
CA SER A 98 -23.13 6.89 -37.60
C SER A 98 -22.33 7.61 -36.51
N PRO A 99 -20.98 7.41 -36.44
CA PRO A 99 -20.16 8.03 -35.41
C PRO A 99 -19.91 9.53 -35.65
N ILE A 100 -20.05 10.31 -34.58
CA ILE A 100 -19.59 11.69 -34.46
C ILE A 100 -18.08 11.70 -34.26
N SER A 101 -17.43 12.64 -34.94
CA SER A 101 -15.98 12.88 -35.07
C SER A 101 -15.18 12.92 -33.77
N THR A 102 -14.19 12.03 -33.67
CA THR A 102 -13.07 12.06 -32.72
C THR A 102 -11.95 13.00 -33.22
N PRO A 103 -11.19 13.67 -32.31
CA PRO A 103 -10.05 14.48 -32.71
C PRO A 103 -8.88 13.60 -33.19
N ASP A 104 -8.29 14.00 -34.32
CA ASP A 104 -7.11 13.35 -34.93
C ASP A 104 -5.89 13.49 -34.00
N LEU A 105 -5.40 12.35 -33.49
CA LEU A 105 -4.23 12.25 -32.61
C LEU A 105 -2.93 11.90 -33.35
N GLY A 106 -2.87 11.98 -34.68
CA GLY A 106 -1.62 11.96 -35.44
C GLY A 106 -0.76 10.69 -35.27
N ALA A 107 -1.38 9.53 -34.99
CA ALA A 107 -0.67 8.27 -34.82
C ALA A 107 -0.32 7.63 -36.17
N LYS A 108 0.98 7.54 -36.50
CA LYS A 108 1.45 6.63 -37.56
C LYS A 108 1.25 5.18 -37.09
N LYS A 109 0.46 4.40 -37.82
CA LYS A 109 0.36 2.93 -37.67
C LYS A 109 1.75 2.32 -37.86
N LEU A 110 2.24 1.58 -36.86
CA LEU A 110 3.35 0.65 -37.01
C LEU A 110 2.82 -0.72 -37.45
N PRO A 111 3.60 -1.51 -38.22
CA PRO A 111 3.13 -2.78 -38.77
C PRO A 111 2.92 -3.83 -37.67
N VAL A 112 1.82 -4.57 -37.80
CA VAL A 112 1.47 -5.71 -36.97
C VAL A 112 2.31 -6.90 -37.43
N ASN A 113 3.29 -7.33 -36.62
CA ASN A 113 3.95 -8.61 -36.83
C ASN A 113 3.19 -9.70 -36.06
N GLY A 114 2.85 -10.77 -36.79
CA GLY A 114 1.99 -11.87 -36.36
C GLY A 114 2.55 -12.68 -35.19
N ALA A 115 1.62 -13.36 -34.52
CA ALA A 115 1.85 -14.19 -33.36
C ALA A 115 2.74 -15.40 -33.67
N SER A 116 3.80 -15.58 -32.87
CA SER A 116 4.50 -16.85 -32.72
C SER A 116 4.78 -17.10 -31.23
N SER A 117 4.32 -18.24 -30.73
CA SER A 117 4.50 -18.71 -29.35
C SER A 117 5.98 -18.78 -28.95
N PRO A 118 6.39 -18.32 -27.76
CA PRO A 118 7.80 -18.41 -27.36
C PRO A 118 8.10 -19.78 -26.73
N SER A 119 8.95 -20.54 -27.42
CA SER A 119 9.78 -21.59 -26.81
C SER A 119 10.78 -20.92 -25.85
N GLN A 120 10.83 -21.38 -24.60
CA GLN A 120 11.80 -20.92 -23.60
C GLN A 120 13.19 -21.46 -23.92
N THR A 121 13.99 -20.65 -24.57
CA THR A 121 15.45 -20.71 -24.47
C THR A 121 15.92 -19.30 -24.12
N ALA A 122 16.47 -19.14 -22.92
CA ALA A 122 16.97 -17.87 -22.41
C ALA A 122 18.26 -17.48 -23.15
N THR A 123 18.10 -16.97 -24.37
CA THR A 123 19.14 -16.18 -25.03
C THR A 123 19.18 -14.81 -24.37
N THR A 124 20.32 -14.45 -23.81
CA THR A 124 20.68 -13.10 -23.35
C THR A 124 20.65 -12.12 -24.52
N THR A 125 19.46 -11.71 -24.95
CA THR A 125 19.29 -10.58 -25.87
C THR A 125 19.78 -9.31 -25.20
N SER A 126 20.72 -8.63 -25.86
CA SER A 126 21.28 -7.37 -25.37
C SER A 126 20.19 -6.33 -25.11
N THR A 127 20.24 -5.69 -23.95
CA THR A 127 19.31 -4.65 -23.50
C THR A 127 19.42 -3.35 -24.29
N ALA A 128 20.37 -3.29 -25.24
CA ALA A 128 20.78 -2.11 -26.00
C ALA A 128 19.72 -1.57 -26.99
N GLY A 129 18.58 -2.23 -27.18
CA GLY A 129 17.55 -1.84 -28.16
C GLY A 129 16.26 -1.25 -27.60
N TYR A 130 15.99 -1.35 -26.29
CA TYR A 130 14.66 -1.04 -25.74
C TYR A 130 14.49 0.41 -25.27
N TYR A 131 15.56 1.04 -24.83
CA TYR A 131 15.55 2.44 -24.44
C TYR A 131 16.14 3.28 -25.57
N SER A 132 15.37 4.26 -26.03
CA SER A 132 15.88 5.28 -26.95
C SER A 132 17.08 6.00 -26.32
N SER A 133 18.10 6.30 -27.13
CA SER A 133 19.22 7.15 -26.71
C SER A 133 18.76 8.53 -26.22
N ARG A 134 17.61 8.99 -26.72
CA ARG A 134 16.95 10.22 -26.26
C ARG A 134 15.97 9.92 -25.12
N VAL A 135 16.23 10.53 -23.97
CA VAL A 135 15.31 10.56 -22.82
C VAL A 135 14.34 11.73 -22.97
N ILE A 136 13.04 11.47 -22.90
CA ILE A 136 12.01 12.52 -22.87
C ILE A 136 11.76 12.91 -21.41
N LEU A 137 12.19 14.11 -21.03
CA LEU A 137 11.90 14.68 -19.72
C LEU A 137 10.65 15.56 -19.82
N THR A 138 9.58 15.16 -19.14
CA THR A 138 8.30 15.88 -19.10
C THR A 138 8.17 16.77 -17.86
N THR A 139 9.32 17.23 -17.37
CA THR A 139 9.47 17.90 -16.08
C THR A 139 8.85 19.29 -16.10
N TYR A 140 8.82 20.01 -17.22
CA TYR A 140 8.29 21.38 -17.25
C TYR A 140 6.93 21.46 -17.96
N PRO A 141 6.02 22.35 -17.53
CA PRO A 141 4.76 22.58 -18.19
C PRO A 141 4.98 23.30 -19.53
N GLY A 142 4.01 23.21 -20.45
CA GLY A 142 4.04 23.96 -21.71
C GLY A 142 5.09 23.52 -22.72
N GLN A 143 5.79 22.39 -22.49
CA GLN A 143 6.68 21.80 -23.49
C GLN A 143 5.90 21.47 -24.78
N VAL A 144 6.47 21.85 -25.93
CA VAL A 144 5.83 21.67 -27.24
C VAL A 144 5.47 20.20 -27.46
N GLY A 145 4.19 19.96 -27.77
CA GLY A 145 3.65 18.63 -28.01
C GLY A 145 3.28 17.84 -26.74
N ILE A 146 3.37 18.43 -25.55
CA ILE A 146 2.81 17.88 -24.31
C ILE A 146 1.44 18.51 -24.06
N LYS A 147 0.40 17.69 -24.09
CA LYS A 147 -0.99 18.07 -23.83
C LYS A 147 -1.66 16.98 -22.99
N PRO A 148 -1.65 17.09 -21.65
CA PRO A 148 -2.30 16.14 -20.75
C PRO A 148 -3.77 15.89 -21.13
N LEU A 149 -4.24 14.65 -20.98
CA LEU A 149 -5.68 14.37 -21.05
C LEU A 149 -6.40 15.11 -19.90
N PRO A 150 -7.58 15.70 -20.15
CA PRO A 150 -8.40 16.30 -19.10
C PRO A 150 -8.66 15.32 -17.96
N LEU A 151 -8.59 15.82 -16.73
CA LEU A 151 -8.82 15.05 -15.52
C LEU A 151 -9.62 15.90 -14.51
N ASN A 152 -10.89 15.56 -14.31
CA ASN A 152 -11.75 16.21 -13.33
C ASN A 152 -12.06 15.22 -12.20
N TRP A 153 -11.29 15.28 -11.10
CA TRP A 153 -11.25 14.25 -10.06
C TRP A 153 -12.62 13.81 -9.54
N ALA A 154 -13.49 14.76 -9.25
CA ALA A 154 -14.79 14.55 -8.61
C ALA A 154 -15.98 14.52 -9.60
N ALA A 155 -15.73 14.38 -10.89
CA ALA A 155 -16.81 14.31 -11.88
C ALA A 155 -17.66 13.05 -11.69
N THR A 156 -18.98 13.20 -11.84
CA THR A 156 -19.97 12.12 -11.65
C THR A 156 -19.95 11.07 -12.75
N ASP A 157 -19.55 11.46 -13.95
CA ASP A 157 -19.44 10.61 -15.12
C ASP A 157 -17.97 10.33 -15.44
N PHE A 158 -17.64 9.07 -15.72
CA PHE A 158 -16.26 8.66 -15.97
C PHE A 158 -15.65 9.34 -17.21
N LYS A 159 -16.45 9.71 -18.23
CA LYS A 159 -15.93 10.41 -19.42
C LYS A 159 -15.54 11.84 -19.10
N GLN A 160 -16.33 12.50 -18.25
CA GLN A 160 -15.99 13.83 -17.74
C GLN A 160 -14.83 13.78 -16.75
N ARG A 161 -14.76 12.71 -15.94
CA ARG A 161 -13.64 12.44 -15.04
C ARG A 161 -12.34 12.29 -15.85
N GLY A 162 -12.37 11.53 -16.95
CA GLY A 162 -11.22 11.19 -17.78
C GLY A 162 -10.34 10.11 -17.14
N PRO A 163 -9.46 9.41 -17.87
CA PRO A 163 -8.60 8.37 -17.29
C PRO A 163 -7.44 8.97 -16.48
N ILE A 164 -6.91 8.22 -15.51
CA ILE A 164 -5.55 8.50 -15.01
C ILE A 164 -4.56 7.94 -16.01
N VAL A 165 -3.55 8.73 -16.37
CA VAL A 165 -2.44 8.34 -17.24
C VAL A 165 -1.13 8.76 -16.60
N ALA A 166 -0.47 7.80 -15.94
CA ALA A 166 0.86 7.97 -15.36
C ALA A 166 1.98 7.37 -16.24
N SER A 167 1.63 6.55 -17.23
CA SER A 167 2.59 5.75 -18.00
C SER A 167 3.51 6.59 -18.88
N ARG A 168 4.76 6.12 -19.01
CA ARG A 168 5.78 6.68 -19.92
C ARG A 168 5.79 5.99 -21.30
N HIS A 169 4.77 5.19 -21.61
CA HIS A 169 4.59 4.58 -22.93
C HIS A 169 4.67 5.64 -24.05
N PRO A 170 5.23 5.35 -25.25
CA PRO A 170 5.41 6.34 -26.32
C PRO A 170 4.15 7.12 -26.70
N ASN A 171 3.00 6.45 -26.71
CA ASN A 171 1.69 7.05 -27.01
C ASN A 171 1.05 7.77 -25.81
N SER A 172 1.65 7.66 -24.61
CA SER A 172 1.10 8.21 -23.37
C SER A 172 1.93 9.35 -22.81
N ILE A 173 3.25 9.33 -22.99
CA ILE A 173 4.20 10.29 -22.35
C ILE A 173 3.82 11.76 -22.59
N ARG A 174 3.23 12.07 -23.75
CA ARG A 174 2.79 13.43 -24.13
C ARG A 174 1.42 13.83 -23.57
N VAL A 175 0.62 12.86 -23.12
CA VAL A 175 -0.76 13.06 -22.66
C VAL A 175 -0.97 12.65 -21.19
N ARG A 176 0.11 12.34 -20.46
CA ARG A 176 0.08 12.04 -19.02
C ARG A 176 -0.55 13.17 -18.23
N ASN A 177 -1.42 12.80 -17.29
CA ASN A 177 -2.09 13.71 -16.35
C ASN A 177 -1.82 13.36 -14.87
N ALA A 178 -0.92 12.41 -14.61
CA ALA A 178 -0.51 12.02 -13.26
C ALA A 178 1.02 11.85 -13.13
N ILE A 179 1.51 12.13 -11.93
CA ILE A 179 2.90 11.92 -11.49
C ILE A 179 3.05 10.48 -10.96
N GLY A 180 4.25 9.91 -11.01
CA GLY A 180 4.51 8.58 -10.45
C GLY A 180 4.34 7.45 -11.47
N ALA A 181 3.99 6.26 -10.99
CA ALA A 181 3.87 5.04 -11.78
C ALA A 181 2.77 4.11 -11.25
N TYR A 182 2.17 3.31 -12.15
CA TYR A 182 1.23 2.24 -11.77
C TYR A 182 1.93 1.09 -11.04
N GLY A 183 1.17 0.35 -10.22
CA GLY A 183 1.64 -0.86 -9.52
C GLY A 183 2.25 -0.59 -8.14
N GLY A 184 2.11 0.63 -7.60
CA GLY A 184 2.64 1.02 -6.30
C GLY A 184 4.11 0.63 -6.12
N SER A 185 4.41 -0.04 -5.00
CA SER A 185 5.75 -0.55 -4.67
C SER A 185 6.30 -1.58 -5.68
N TYR A 186 5.46 -2.22 -6.49
CA TYR A 186 5.88 -3.18 -7.52
C TYR A 186 6.37 -2.53 -8.82
N SER A 187 6.18 -1.22 -8.99
CA SER A 187 6.64 -0.47 -10.16
C SER A 187 8.17 -0.57 -10.35
N ILE A 188 8.94 -0.62 -9.26
CA ILE A 188 10.40 -0.78 -9.29
C ILE A 188 10.79 -2.18 -9.78
N TYR A 189 10.17 -3.24 -9.26
CA TYR A 189 10.40 -4.60 -9.75
C TYR A 189 10.06 -4.74 -11.24
N ARG A 190 8.97 -4.12 -11.68
CA ARG A 190 8.63 -4.06 -13.11
C ARG A 190 9.72 -3.35 -13.91
N SER A 191 10.29 -2.25 -13.40
CA SER A 191 11.38 -1.54 -14.08
C SER A 191 12.65 -2.38 -14.21
N LEU A 192 12.98 -3.17 -13.18
CA LEU A 192 14.11 -4.10 -13.21
C LEU A 192 13.87 -5.23 -14.20
N ALA A 193 12.66 -5.79 -14.26
CA ALA A 193 12.30 -6.80 -15.26
C ALA A 193 12.47 -6.27 -16.70
N ILE A 194 12.10 -5.00 -16.95
CA ILE A 194 12.35 -4.34 -18.24
C ILE A 194 13.85 -4.16 -18.49
N ALA A 195 14.60 -3.71 -17.49
CA ALA A 195 16.05 -3.53 -17.60
C ALA A 195 16.78 -4.84 -17.89
N MET A 196 16.29 -5.98 -17.37
CA MET A 196 16.79 -7.31 -17.67
C MET A 196 16.30 -7.88 -19.02
N GLY A 197 15.44 -7.16 -19.75
CA GLY A 197 14.86 -7.62 -21.01
C GLY A 197 13.76 -8.68 -20.86
N GLN A 198 13.27 -8.95 -19.64
CA GLN A 198 12.20 -9.91 -19.37
C GLN A 198 10.82 -9.37 -19.73
N LEU A 199 10.68 -8.04 -19.79
CA LEU A 199 9.43 -7.36 -20.18
C LEU A 199 9.73 -6.27 -21.20
N ASN A 200 9.00 -6.27 -22.32
CA ASN A 200 9.08 -5.17 -23.27
C ASN A 200 8.60 -3.87 -22.58
N PRO A 201 9.35 -2.75 -22.64
CA PRO A 201 8.91 -1.48 -22.04
C PRO A 201 7.55 -0.99 -22.58
N ASN A 202 7.26 -1.32 -23.84
CA ASN A 202 6.02 -1.01 -24.54
C ASN A 202 4.99 -2.16 -24.47
N HIS A 203 5.19 -3.15 -23.60
CA HIS A 203 4.21 -4.21 -23.39
C HIS A 203 2.87 -3.59 -22.98
N ARG A 204 1.85 -3.94 -23.77
CA ARG A 204 0.46 -3.60 -23.49
C ARG A 204 -0.21 -4.82 -22.85
N PRO A 205 -0.76 -4.69 -21.63
CA PRO A 205 -1.48 -5.77 -20.99
C PRO A 205 -2.75 -6.11 -21.78
N ASP A 206 -3.11 -7.39 -21.80
CA ASP A 206 -4.42 -7.86 -22.25
C ASP A 206 -5.36 -7.93 -21.05
N TYR A 207 -6.47 -7.17 -21.12
CA TYR A 207 -7.50 -7.10 -20.08
C TYR A 207 -8.74 -7.93 -20.42
N THR A 208 -8.66 -8.82 -21.41
CA THR A 208 -9.75 -9.73 -21.75
C THR A 208 -10.08 -10.63 -20.56
N ASN A 209 -11.37 -10.72 -20.20
CA ASN A 209 -11.87 -11.52 -19.08
C ASN A 209 -11.32 -11.11 -17.70
N THR A 210 -10.96 -9.83 -17.53
CA THR A 210 -10.51 -9.29 -16.24
C THR A 210 -11.57 -8.40 -15.57
N GLU A 211 -12.82 -8.47 -16.01
CA GLU A 211 -13.93 -7.76 -15.40
C GLU A 211 -14.16 -8.21 -13.95
N PRO A 212 -14.51 -7.29 -13.03
CA PRO A 212 -14.88 -7.65 -11.67
C PRO A 212 -15.99 -8.72 -11.58
N PRO A 213 -15.87 -9.73 -10.69
CA PRO A 213 -16.92 -10.75 -10.50
C PRO A 213 -18.08 -10.29 -9.59
N PHE A 214 -18.04 -9.04 -9.14
CA PHE A 214 -19.11 -8.36 -8.39
C PHE A 214 -18.92 -6.84 -8.51
N ASP A 215 -20.00 -6.10 -8.26
CA ASP A 215 -20.02 -4.66 -8.46
C ASP A 215 -19.77 -3.89 -7.16
N ILE A 216 -18.96 -2.84 -7.28
CA ILE A 216 -18.94 -1.69 -6.37
C ILE A 216 -19.35 -0.50 -7.23
N PRO A 217 -20.66 -0.15 -7.26
CA PRO A 217 -21.18 0.93 -8.08
C PRO A 217 -20.78 2.29 -7.50
N PRO A 218 -20.79 3.33 -8.36
CA PRO A 218 -20.61 4.69 -7.88
C PRO A 218 -21.63 5.07 -6.81
N ASN A 219 -21.17 5.83 -5.82
CA ASN A 219 -21.99 6.38 -4.75
C ASN A 219 -21.63 7.87 -4.54
N PRO A 220 -22.43 8.66 -3.80
CA PRO A 220 -22.20 10.09 -3.66
C PRO A 220 -20.79 10.46 -3.18
N SER A 221 -20.17 9.66 -2.32
CA SER A 221 -18.82 9.93 -1.82
C SER A 221 -17.73 9.84 -2.91
N TRP A 222 -17.98 9.16 -4.03
CA TRP A 222 -17.04 9.12 -5.16
C TRP A 222 -16.91 10.47 -5.86
N PHE A 223 -17.91 11.33 -5.73
CA PHE A 223 -18.03 12.60 -6.44
C PHE A 223 -17.83 13.80 -5.50
N ASP A 224 -17.48 13.54 -4.25
CA ASP A 224 -17.09 14.56 -3.29
C ASP A 224 -15.55 14.59 -3.21
N PRO A 225 -14.91 15.70 -3.65
CA PRO A 225 -13.45 15.80 -3.68
C PRO A 225 -12.80 15.76 -2.29
N THR A 226 -13.58 15.81 -1.21
CA THR A 226 -13.10 15.72 0.17
C THR A 226 -13.19 14.29 0.73
N LYS A 227 -14.01 13.40 0.15
CA LYS A 227 -14.29 12.05 0.68
C LYS A 227 -13.34 10.98 0.17
N ILE A 228 -12.88 11.07 -1.08
CA ILE A 228 -11.90 10.14 -1.65
C ILE A 228 -10.78 10.95 -2.32
N VAL A 229 -9.58 10.88 -1.76
CA VAL A 229 -8.39 11.65 -2.19
C VAL A 229 -7.13 10.80 -2.30
N ALA A 230 -7.14 9.54 -1.87
CA ALA A 230 -5.99 8.66 -1.76
C ALA A 230 -6.17 7.30 -2.47
N MET A 231 -7.27 7.14 -3.21
CA MET A 231 -7.49 6.04 -4.15
C MET A 231 -8.28 6.52 -5.37
N ASP A 232 -8.25 5.77 -6.47
CA ASP A 232 -9.07 6.06 -7.65
C ASP A 232 -10.43 5.33 -7.55
N PRO A 233 -11.56 6.05 -7.43
CA PRO A 233 -12.87 5.42 -7.36
C PRO A 233 -13.21 4.55 -8.59
N TRP A 234 -12.68 4.90 -9.76
CA TRP A 234 -12.90 4.19 -11.02
C TRP A 234 -11.81 3.13 -11.31
N GLY A 235 -10.85 2.95 -10.39
CA GLY A 235 -9.63 2.19 -10.63
C GLY A 235 -9.84 0.72 -10.99
N HIS A 236 -10.92 0.09 -10.49
CA HIS A 236 -11.29 -1.30 -10.79
C HIS A 236 -12.06 -1.48 -12.09
N LEU A 237 -12.56 -0.39 -12.66
CA LEU A 237 -13.31 -0.38 -13.92
C LEU A 237 -12.51 0.26 -15.06
N ALA A 238 -11.31 0.78 -14.79
CA ALA A 238 -10.52 1.55 -15.75
C ALA A 238 -10.32 0.83 -17.11
N PRO A 239 -10.03 -0.48 -17.16
CA PRO A 239 -9.92 -1.20 -18.44
C PRO A 239 -11.21 -1.21 -19.26
N GLN A 240 -12.38 -1.21 -18.60
CA GLN A 240 -13.68 -1.28 -19.25
C GLN A 240 -14.18 0.11 -19.67
N VAL A 241 -14.11 1.09 -18.76
CA VAL A 241 -14.73 2.41 -18.98
C VAL A 241 -13.87 3.33 -19.86
N PHE A 242 -12.55 3.12 -19.89
CA PHE A 242 -11.62 3.87 -20.74
C PHE A 242 -11.06 3.02 -21.89
N ARG A 243 -11.83 2.02 -22.34
CA ARG A 243 -11.44 1.13 -23.42
C ARG A 243 -11.17 1.89 -24.73
N GLY A 244 -11.92 2.95 -25.02
CA GLY A 244 -11.71 3.76 -26.23
C GLY A 244 -10.34 4.43 -26.27
N GLU A 245 -9.92 5.06 -25.18
CA GLU A 245 -8.60 5.67 -25.03
C GLU A 245 -7.49 4.63 -25.03
N PHE A 246 -7.74 3.49 -24.38
CA PHE A 246 -6.82 2.35 -24.41
C PHE A 246 -6.64 1.87 -25.85
N ASP A 247 -7.70 1.52 -26.57
CA ASP A 247 -7.65 1.04 -27.96
C ASP A 247 -6.99 2.07 -28.90
N ALA A 248 -7.14 3.38 -28.62
CA ALA A 248 -6.46 4.47 -29.32
C ALA A 248 -4.94 4.57 -29.05
N GLY A 249 -4.40 3.77 -28.13
CA GLY A 249 -2.96 3.66 -27.89
C GLY A 249 -2.49 4.13 -26.51
N VAL A 250 -3.37 4.69 -25.67
CA VAL A 250 -3.00 5.21 -24.35
C VAL A 250 -2.83 4.05 -23.36
N ASP A 251 -1.69 3.98 -22.68
CA ASP A 251 -1.43 3.01 -21.61
C ASP A 251 -2.14 3.44 -20.32
N ILE A 252 -3.37 2.97 -20.20
CA ILE A 252 -4.25 3.09 -19.03
C ILE A 252 -4.25 1.74 -18.32
N ARG A 253 -4.08 1.76 -16.99
CA ARG A 253 -4.02 0.56 -16.17
C ARG A 253 -4.93 0.67 -14.97
N PRO A 254 -5.51 -0.45 -14.50
CA PRO A 254 -6.29 -0.46 -13.29
C PRO A 254 -5.40 -0.16 -12.09
N THR A 255 -5.97 0.55 -11.12
CA THR A 255 -5.38 0.83 -9.81
C THR A 255 -6.15 0.13 -8.69
N ALA A 256 -7.21 -0.59 -9.04
CA ALA A 256 -7.85 -1.54 -8.16
C ALA A 256 -8.29 -2.79 -8.96
N SER A 257 -8.50 -3.91 -8.28
CA SER A 257 -9.04 -5.12 -8.90
C SER A 257 -9.83 -5.93 -7.88
N LEU A 258 -10.89 -6.59 -8.35
CA LEU A 258 -11.86 -7.31 -7.52
C LEU A 258 -11.83 -8.80 -7.86
N THR A 259 -11.94 -9.66 -6.84
CA THR A 259 -12.04 -11.12 -7.04
C THR A 259 -12.84 -11.79 -5.93
N LYS A 260 -13.26 -13.03 -6.11
CA LYS A 260 -13.85 -13.87 -5.06
C LYS A 260 -12.87 -14.98 -4.70
N ALA A 261 -12.82 -15.34 -3.42
CA ALA A 261 -11.94 -16.38 -2.92
C ALA A 261 -12.53 -17.07 -1.70
N HIS A 262 -11.98 -18.23 -1.34
CA HIS A 262 -12.15 -18.80 -0.01
C HIS A 262 -10.87 -18.55 0.80
N ILE A 263 -11.01 -18.19 2.08
CA ILE A 263 -9.90 -18.12 3.01
C ILE A 263 -9.90 -19.36 3.90
N LYS A 264 -8.72 -19.94 4.10
CA LYS A 264 -8.48 -21.10 4.95
C LYS A 264 -7.40 -20.72 5.95
N MET A 265 -7.68 -20.85 7.24
CA MET A 265 -6.72 -20.59 8.32
C MET A 265 -6.92 -21.62 9.44
N PRO A 266 -5.85 -22.14 10.07
CA PRO A 266 -5.97 -23.05 11.21
C PRO A 266 -6.78 -22.49 12.39
N GLU A 267 -6.73 -21.17 12.60
CA GLU A 267 -7.49 -20.50 13.66
C GLU A 267 -8.99 -20.55 13.42
N LEU A 268 -9.42 -20.48 12.15
CA LEU A 268 -10.83 -20.59 11.81
C LEU A 268 -11.36 -22.00 12.05
N ASP A 269 -10.52 -23.03 11.86
CA ASP A 269 -10.88 -24.42 12.22
C ASP A 269 -11.11 -24.55 13.72
N LYS A 270 -10.18 -24.01 14.51
CA LYS A 270 -10.29 -24.03 15.98
C LYS A 270 -11.52 -23.25 16.45
N ALA A 271 -11.74 -22.06 15.92
CA ALA A 271 -12.90 -21.22 16.25
C ALA A 271 -14.21 -21.91 15.87
N GLN A 272 -14.28 -22.52 14.69
CA GLN A 272 -15.46 -23.28 14.27
C GLN A 272 -15.68 -24.49 15.18
N ALA A 273 -14.63 -25.26 15.48
CA ALA A 273 -14.72 -26.45 16.33
C ALA A 273 -15.12 -26.12 17.77
N SER A 274 -14.72 -24.96 18.30
CA SER A 274 -15.15 -24.47 19.62
C SER A 274 -16.53 -23.80 19.61
N GLY A 275 -17.20 -23.73 18.46
CA GLY A 275 -18.57 -23.21 18.34
C GLY A 275 -18.68 -21.68 18.23
N VAL A 276 -17.59 -20.98 17.90
CA VAL A 276 -17.59 -19.52 17.69
C VAL A 276 -18.53 -19.11 16.55
N PHE A 277 -18.61 -19.93 15.50
CA PHE A 277 -19.58 -19.79 14.42
C PHE A 277 -19.88 -21.17 13.79
N PRO A 278 -21.11 -21.40 13.29
CA PRO A 278 -21.46 -22.63 12.60
C PRO A 278 -20.98 -22.67 11.15
N ILE A 279 -20.92 -23.87 10.57
CA ILE A 279 -20.85 -24.06 9.11
C ILE A 279 -22.27 -23.88 8.56
N ASP A 280 -22.47 -22.84 7.74
CA ASP A 280 -23.79 -22.51 7.16
C ASP A 280 -23.91 -22.82 5.66
N GLY A 281 -22.80 -23.23 5.02
CA GLY A 281 -22.73 -23.52 3.60
C GLY A 281 -22.86 -22.30 2.69
N LYS A 282 -22.82 -21.08 3.25
CA LYS A 282 -22.97 -19.80 2.52
C LYS A 282 -21.78 -18.88 2.73
N ILE A 283 -21.43 -18.63 3.99
CA ILE A 283 -20.27 -17.83 4.39
C ILE A 283 -19.16 -18.77 4.83
N VAL A 284 -19.49 -19.77 5.64
CA VAL A 284 -18.55 -20.76 6.16
C VAL A 284 -18.90 -22.10 5.56
N HIS A 285 -17.93 -22.69 4.86
CA HIS A 285 -18.05 -23.97 4.18
C HIS A 285 -17.19 -25.00 4.89
N LYS A 286 -17.61 -26.27 4.84
CA LYS A 286 -16.70 -27.37 5.19
C LYS A 286 -15.62 -27.45 4.11
N SER A 287 -14.36 -27.47 4.53
CA SER A 287 -13.26 -27.60 3.59
C SER A 287 -13.30 -28.96 2.90
N ILE A 288 -12.88 -28.98 1.64
CA ILE A 288 -12.76 -30.22 0.87
C ILE A 288 -11.58 -31.02 1.41
N ARG A 289 -11.78 -32.32 1.66
CA ARG A 289 -10.71 -33.24 2.02
C ARG A 289 -9.72 -33.40 0.87
N LEU A 290 -8.45 -33.15 1.14
CA LEU A 290 -7.38 -33.35 0.16
C LEU A 290 -7.11 -34.86 -0.06
N PRO A 291 -6.75 -35.27 -1.30
CA PRO A 291 -6.35 -36.64 -1.58
C PRO A 291 -5.18 -37.09 -0.67
N GLY A 292 -5.29 -38.30 -0.11
CA GLY A 292 -4.26 -38.87 0.77
C GLY A 292 -4.34 -38.47 2.24
N VAL A 293 -5.24 -37.55 2.61
CA VAL A 293 -5.52 -37.23 4.02
C VAL A 293 -6.43 -38.31 4.63
N ALA A 294 -6.03 -38.83 5.79
CA ALA A 294 -6.74 -39.90 6.48
C ALA A 294 -8.20 -39.52 6.84
N ALA A 295 -9.07 -40.52 6.91
CA ALA A 295 -10.52 -40.30 7.03
C ALA A 295 -10.96 -39.72 8.39
N ASP A 296 -10.12 -39.87 9.41
CA ASP A 296 -10.27 -39.37 10.77
C ASP A 296 -9.79 -37.92 10.93
N VAL A 297 -9.03 -37.38 9.97
CA VAL A 297 -8.61 -35.98 9.98
C VAL A 297 -9.74 -35.09 9.47
N ASP A 298 -10.15 -34.15 10.30
CA ASP A 298 -11.10 -33.11 9.93
C ASP A 298 -10.42 -32.12 8.94
N PRO A 299 -10.94 -31.94 7.72
CA PRO A 299 -10.42 -30.94 6.78
C PRO A 299 -10.63 -29.48 7.25
N GLY A 300 -11.45 -29.27 8.28
CA GLY A 300 -11.74 -27.96 8.84
C GLY A 300 -12.78 -27.17 8.03
N CYS A 301 -12.72 -25.85 8.11
CA CYS A 301 -13.62 -24.93 7.43
C CYS A 301 -12.86 -23.88 6.59
N GLU A 302 -13.53 -23.38 5.57
CA GLU A 302 -13.08 -22.27 4.74
C GLU A 302 -14.18 -21.22 4.64
N VAL A 303 -13.82 -19.97 4.40
CA VAL A 303 -14.75 -18.85 4.45
C VAL A 303 -14.78 -18.12 3.11
N SER A 304 -15.98 -18.00 2.54
CA SER A 304 -16.24 -17.25 1.32
C SER A 304 -16.04 -15.76 1.53
N VAL A 305 -15.20 -15.15 0.70
CA VAL A 305 -14.93 -13.71 0.73
C VAL A 305 -14.93 -13.10 -0.67
N SER A 306 -15.39 -11.86 -0.74
CA SER A 306 -15.09 -10.96 -1.86
C SER A 306 -13.87 -10.12 -1.50
N LYS A 307 -12.95 -9.93 -2.44
CA LYS A 307 -11.66 -9.27 -2.21
C LYS A 307 -11.47 -8.10 -3.17
N ALA A 308 -10.82 -7.06 -2.68
CA ALA A 308 -10.32 -5.96 -3.50
C ALA A 308 -8.84 -5.71 -3.20
N ALA A 309 -8.00 -5.59 -4.23
CA ALA A 309 -6.67 -5.01 -4.11
C ALA A 309 -6.72 -3.57 -4.63
N VAL A 310 -6.09 -2.63 -3.92
CA VAL A 310 -6.13 -1.20 -4.27
C VAL A 310 -4.73 -0.61 -4.13
N ASP A 311 -4.23 -0.05 -5.24
CA ASP A 311 -3.04 0.77 -5.30
C ASP A 311 -3.36 2.22 -4.89
N PRO A 312 -2.42 2.92 -4.24
CA PRO A 312 -2.63 4.30 -3.82
C PRO A 312 -2.64 5.25 -5.02
N VAL A 313 -3.63 6.15 -5.03
CA VAL A 313 -3.75 7.21 -6.04
C VAL A 313 -4.16 8.50 -5.35
N TRP A 314 -3.25 9.46 -5.30
CA TRP A 314 -3.41 10.66 -4.50
C TRP A 314 -3.85 11.84 -5.35
N TYR A 315 -5.00 12.42 -5.02
CA TYR A 315 -5.38 13.76 -5.43
C TYR A 315 -4.73 14.77 -4.49
N LEU A 316 -3.63 15.36 -4.96
CA LEU A 316 -2.72 16.17 -4.14
C LEU A 316 -3.40 17.34 -3.41
N PRO A 317 -4.35 18.09 -4.01
CA PRO A 317 -5.08 19.13 -3.28
C PRO A 317 -5.85 18.59 -2.07
N GLY A 318 -6.59 17.49 -2.24
CA GLY A 318 -7.36 16.89 -1.16
C GLY A 318 -6.50 16.22 -0.09
N VAL A 319 -5.37 15.60 -0.48
CA VAL A 319 -4.40 15.08 0.50
C VAL A 319 -3.79 16.22 1.33
N ALA A 320 -3.42 17.34 0.70
CA ALA A 320 -2.85 18.48 1.40
C ALA A 320 -3.84 19.09 2.41
N GLU A 321 -5.09 19.27 1.99
CA GLU A 321 -6.19 19.75 2.85
C GLU A 321 -6.37 18.85 4.08
N ARG A 322 -6.43 17.53 3.90
CA ARG A 322 -6.59 16.58 5.01
C ARG A 322 -5.41 16.52 5.97
N LEU A 323 -4.22 16.83 5.49
CA LEU A 323 -3.02 16.91 6.32
C LEU A 323 -2.84 18.29 6.96
N GLY A 324 -3.71 19.26 6.66
CA GLY A 324 -3.63 20.62 7.19
C GLY A 324 -2.43 21.40 6.66
N VAL A 325 -1.94 21.07 5.47
CA VAL A 325 -0.78 21.72 4.83
C VAL A 325 -1.13 22.28 3.46
N THR A 326 -0.32 23.18 2.93
CA THR A 326 -0.50 23.66 1.55
C THR A 326 -0.08 22.57 0.55
N GLU A 327 -0.70 22.56 -0.64
CA GLU A 327 -0.32 21.63 -1.72
C GLU A 327 1.18 21.76 -2.07
N GLY A 328 1.71 22.99 -2.05
CA GLY A 328 3.14 23.25 -2.28
C GLY A 328 4.05 22.65 -1.22
N ALA A 329 3.70 22.80 0.07
CA ALA A 329 4.45 22.20 1.17
C ALA A 329 4.42 20.66 1.10
N LEU A 330 3.25 20.07 0.82
CA LEU A 330 3.11 18.62 0.63
C LEU A 330 4.03 18.11 -0.49
N ARG A 331 3.96 18.73 -1.67
CA ARG A 331 4.78 18.37 -2.83
C ARG A 331 6.27 18.48 -2.54
N ARG A 332 6.67 19.56 -1.88
CA ARG A 332 8.06 19.82 -1.51
C ARG A 332 8.57 18.77 -0.52
N ALA A 333 7.82 18.49 0.55
CA ALA A 333 8.18 17.47 1.52
C ALA A 333 8.36 16.10 0.85
N ILE A 334 7.39 15.68 0.01
CA ILE A 334 7.52 14.42 -0.72
C ILE A 334 8.77 14.42 -1.61
N PHE A 335 9.05 15.49 -2.35
CA PHE A 335 10.22 15.55 -3.22
C PHE A 335 11.54 15.51 -2.42
N GLU A 336 11.71 16.38 -1.42
CA GLU A 336 12.95 16.52 -0.66
C GLU A 336 13.22 15.27 0.19
N ASP A 337 12.21 14.74 0.89
CA ASP A 337 12.37 13.61 1.80
C ASP A 337 12.40 12.24 1.08
N THR A 338 12.12 12.20 -0.22
CA THR A 338 12.33 11.00 -1.07
C THR A 338 13.59 11.09 -1.93
N GLY A 339 14.54 11.95 -1.54
CA GLY A 339 15.84 12.07 -2.21
C GLY A 339 15.76 12.73 -3.59
N GLY A 340 14.80 13.64 -3.80
CA GLY A 340 14.59 14.33 -5.07
C GLY A 340 13.85 13.48 -6.12
N SER A 341 13.13 12.45 -5.69
CA SER A 341 12.33 11.63 -6.61
C SER A 341 11.13 12.42 -7.14
N TYR A 342 10.76 12.16 -8.39
CA TYR A 342 9.64 12.82 -9.09
C TYR A 342 9.73 14.35 -9.13
N PRO A 343 10.69 14.94 -9.86
CA PRO A 343 10.82 16.40 -9.99
C PRO A 343 9.55 17.11 -10.49
N GLU A 344 8.65 16.39 -11.18
CA GLU A 344 7.32 16.89 -11.56
C GLU A 344 6.49 17.38 -10.36
N LEU A 345 6.75 16.89 -9.13
CA LEU A 345 6.08 17.40 -7.93
C LEU A 345 6.28 18.90 -7.74
N LEU A 346 7.48 19.41 -8.06
CA LEU A 346 7.84 20.82 -7.94
C LEU A 346 7.56 21.63 -9.22
N THR A 347 7.58 20.98 -10.37
CA THR A 347 7.65 21.66 -11.67
C THR A 347 6.34 21.58 -12.45
N ARG A 348 5.51 20.56 -12.20
CA ARG A 348 4.23 20.30 -12.89
C ARG A 348 3.03 20.50 -11.95
N HIS A 349 2.76 21.75 -11.59
CA HIS A 349 1.59 22.11 -10.78
C HIS A 349 0.25 21.85 -11.49
N ASP A 350 0.26 21.70 -12.81
CA ASP A 350 -0.88 21.28 -13.62
C ASP A 350 -1.30 19.82 -13.37
N LEU A 351 -0.37 18.97 -12.92
CA LEU A 351 -0.65 17.58 -12.59
C LEU A 351 -1.11 17.45 -11.15
N LYS A 352 -2.41 17.25 -10.93
CA LYS A 352 -3.01 17.17 -9.58
C LYS A 352 -3.06 15.77 -8.98
N VAL A 353 -2.67 14.75 -9.73
CA VAL A 353 -2.69 13.36 -9.28
C VAL A 353 -1.28 12.79 -9.19
N PHE A 354 -1.02 12.02 -8.13
CA PHE A 354 0.23 11.33 -7.88
C PHE A 354 -0.03 9.85 -7.55
N LEU A 355 0.68 8.95 -8.20
CA LEU A 355 0.69 7.52 -7.90
C LEU A 355 1.99 7.22 -7.14
N PRO A 356 1.99 7.33 -5.81
CA PRO A 356 3.19 7.06 -5.02
C PRO A 356 3.61 5.59 -5.13
N PRO A 357 4.92 5.29 -5.20
CA PRO A 357 5.43 3.93 -5.28
C PRO A 357 5.43 3.23 -3.89
N ILE A 358 4.36 3.39 -3.12
CA ILE A 358 4.19 2.79 -1.79
C ILE A 358 3.25 1.59 -1.87
N ALA A 359 3.21 0.80 -0.80
CA ALA A 359 2.33 -0.35 -0.73
C ALA A 359 0.85 0.09 -0.60
N GLY A 360 -0.05 -0.66 -1.23
CA GLY A 360 -1.49 -0.42 -1.23
C GLY A 360 -2.22 -1.06 -0.05
N LEU A 361 -3.48 -1.43 -0.28
CA LEU A 361 -4.32 -2.13 0.69
C LEU A 361 -5.05 -3.32 0.04
N THR A 362 -5.49 -4.25 0.89
CA THR A 362 -6.42 -5.32 0.49
C THR A 362 -7.68 -5.25 1.34
N VAL A 363 -8.85 -5.34 0.72
CA VAL A 363 -10.14 -5.47 1.39
C VAL A 363 -10.58 -6.93 1.33
N TYR A 364 -11.05 -7.45 2.46
CA TYR A 364 -11.75 -8.73 2.57
C TYR A 364 -13.16 -8.47 3.05
N ILE A 365 -14.15 -8.82 2.23
CA ILE A 365 -15.57 -8.62 2.49
C ILE A 365 -16.20 -9.98 2.77
N PHE A 366 -16.86 -10.08 3.91
CA PHE A 366 -17.60 -11.25 4.39
C PHE A 366 -19.08 -11.00 4.21
N GLY A 367 -19.77 -11.90 3.53
CA GLY A 367 -21.15 -11.68 3.10
C GLY A 367 -21.23 -10.91 1.77
N ARG A 368 -22.33 -10.19 1.59
CA ARG A 368 -22.65 -9.49 0.34
C ARG A 368 -22.02 -8.09 0.33
N PRO A 369 -21.19 -7.73 -0.67
CA PRO A 369 -20.59 -6.39 -0.75
C PRO A 369 -21.58 -5.23 -0.76
N GLU A 370 -22.76 -5.44 -1.33
CA GLU A 370 -23.84 -4.45 -1.34
C GLU A 370 -24.43 -4.14 0.04
N ASP A 371 -24.33 -5.06 1.00
CA ASP A 371 -24.85 -4.85 2.36
C ASP A 371 -23.95 -3.89 3.15
N LEU A 372 -22.71 -3.61 2.71
CA LEU A 372 -21.81 -2.61 3.33
C LEU A 372 -22.30 -1.17 3.16
N ARG A 373 -23.13 -0.89 2.15
CA ARG A 373 -23.70 0.44 1.86
C ARG A 373 -25.17 0.58 2.28
N ASP A 374 -25.81 -0.51 2.69
CA ASP A 374 -27.19 -0.50 3.15
C ASP A 374 -27.26 -0.07 4.62
N PRO A 375 -27.84 1.11 4.94
CA PRO A 375 -27.89 1.60 6.32
C PRO A 375 -28.75 0.75 7.26
N THR A 376 -29.56 -0.17 6.73
CA THR A 376 -30.40 -1.09 7.52
C THR A 376 -29.65 -2.35 7.96
N LYS A 377 -28.49 -2.62 7.35
CA LYS A 377 -27.70 -3.82 7.61
C LYS A 377 -26.74 -3.65 8.78
N GLU A 378 -26.51 -4.75 9.48
CA GLU A 378 -25.42 -4.82 10.45
C GLU A 378 -24.09 -4.83 9.68
N VAL A 379 -23.20 -3.89 9.99
CA VAL A 379 -21.88 -3.78 9.36
C VAL A 379 -20.79 -3.82 10.41
N THR A 380 -19.87 -4.77 10.26
CA THR A 380 -18.70 -4.93 11.14
C THR A 380 -17.43 -4.62 10.37
N VAL A 381 -16.58 -3.74 10.90
CA VAL A 381 -15.35 -3.29 10.22
C VAL A 381 -14.14 -3.45 11.11
N ARG A 382 -13.06 -3.97 10.51
CA ARG A 382 -11.72 -4.01 11.08
C ARG A 382 -10.73 -3.32 10.15
N ILE A 383 -10.15 -2.22 10.61
CA ILE A 383 -9.03 -1.54 9.95
C ILE A 383 -7.71 -2.03 10.52
N HIS A 384 -6.98 -2.81 9.74
CA HIS A 384 -5.72 -3.44 10.14
C HIS A 384 -4.54 -2.77 9.44
N ASP A 385 -3.49 -2.45 10.20
CA ASP A 385 -2.20 -2.07 9.61
C ASP A 385 -1.28 -3.30 9.73
N GLU A 386 -0.60 -3.63 8.64
CA GLU A 386 0.32 -4.75 8.51
C GLU A 386 1.33 -4.85 9.65
N CYS A 387 1.50 -6.08 10.13
CA CYS A 387 2.53 -6.48 11.08
C CYS A 387 3.00 -7.89 10.73
N ASN A 388 3.92 -8.02 9.78
CA ASN A 388 4.43 -9.28 9.23
C ASN A 388 4.79 -10.30 10.33
N GLY A 389 5.59 -9.88 11.32
CA GLY A 389 6.01 -10.75 12.43
C GLY A 389 4.85 -11.35 13.25
N SER A 390 3.73 -10.65 13.41
CA SER A 390 2.57 -11.18 14.14
C SER A 390 1.59 -11.86 13.17
N ASP A 391 1.22 -11.18 12.09
CA ASP A 391 0.19 -11.59 11.14
C ASP A 391 0.57 -12.86 10.37
N VAL A 392 1.87 -13.10 10.14
CA VAL A 392 2.35 -14.30 9.42
C VAL A 392 2.94 -15.32 10.39
N PHE A 393 3.79 -14.87 11.32
CA PHE A 393 4.60 -15.77 12.16
C PHE A 393 4.10 -15.91 13.60
N GLY A 394 3.02 -15.23 14.00
CA GLY A 394 2.42 -15.41 15.32
C GLY A 394 3.24 -14.87 16.48
N SER A 395 4.07 -13.84 16.27
CA SER A 395 4.80 -13.16 17.35
C SER A 395 3.87 -12.71 18.48
N ASP A 396 4.27 -13.01 19.71
CA ASP A 396 3.58 -12.73 20.98
C ASP A 396 3.95 -11.37 21.61
N ILE A 397 4.82 -10.59 20.95
CA ILE A 397 5.31 -9.28 21.41
C ILE A 397 4.26 -8.17 21.18
N CYS A 398 3.32 -8.38 20.25
CA CYS A 398 2.27 -7.42 19.95
C CYS A 398 0.91 -8.09 19.71
N THR A 399 -0.15 -7.28 19.76
CA THR A 399 -1.53 -7.75 19.64
C THR A 399 -2.09 -7.75 18.22
N CYS A 400 -1.26 -7.54 17.19
CA CYS A 400 -1.71 -7.39 15.80
C CYS A 400 -2.51 -8.61 15.30
N ARG A 401 -1.95 -9.83 15.40
CA ARG A 401 -2.64 -11.05 14.96
C ARG A 401 -3.89 -11.38 15.78
N PRO A 402 -3.87 -11.40 17.14
CA PRO A 402 -5.09 -11.65 17.91
C PRO A 402 -6.26 -10.75 17.51
N TYR A 403 -5.97 -9.48 17.25
CA TYR A 403 -6.97 -8.49 16.88
C TYR A 403 -7.41 -8.59 15.42
N LEU A 404 -6.52 -9.02 14.52
CA LEU A 404 -6.88 -9.38 13.15
C LEU A 404 -7.87 -10.56 13.15
N LEU A 405 -7.56 -11.62 13.90
CA LEU A 405 -8.41 -12.81 14.03
C LEU A 405 -9.76 -12.46 14.65
N PHE A 406 -9.78 -11.70 15.75
CA PHE A 406 -11.02 -11.23 16.36
C PHE A 406 -11.89 -10.43 15.38
N GLY A 407 -11.26 -9.54 14.59
CA GLY A 407 -11.96 -8.80 13.54
C GLY A 407 -12.54 -9.71 12.45
N ILE A 408 -11.81 -10.74 12.02
CA ILE A 408 -12.29 -11.73 11.04
C ILE A 408 -13.48 -12.51 11.60
N GLU A 409 -13.38 -13.01 12.84
CA GLU A 409 -14.45 -13.78 13.49
C GLU A 409 -15.74 -12.96 13.62
N GLU A 410 -15.65 -11.71 14.07
CA GLU A 410 -16.82 -10.83 14.18
C GLU A 410 -17.41 -10.47 12.82
N CYS A 411 -16.57 -10.30 11.80
CA CYS A 411 -17.02 -10.12 10.41
C CYS A 411 -17.80 -11.35 9.90
N ILE A 412 -17.31 -12.56 10.17
CA ILE A 412 -17.99 -13.82 9.81
C ILE A 412 -19.34 -13.90 10.51
N LYS A 413 -19.38 -13.74 11.83
CA LYS A 413 -20.62 -13.80 12.63
C LYS A 413 -21.66 -12.80 12.11
N THR A 414 -21.24 -11.58 11.79
CA THR A 414 -22.11 -10.54 11.24
C THR A 414 -22.68 -10.94 9.87
N ALA A 415 -21.83 -11.47 8.99
CA ALA A 415 -22.25 -11.94 7.67
C ALA A 415 -23.27 -13.09 7.78
N GLN A 416 -23.09 -14.02 8.71
CA GLN A 416 -24.02 -15.15 8.92
C GLN A 416 -25.39 -14.70 9.45
N ARG A 417 -25.45 -13.58 10.18
CA ARG A 417 -26.72 -12.95 10.62
C ARG A 417 -27.41 -12.14 9.51
N GLY A 418 -26.85 -12.11 8.30
CA GLY A 418 -27.42 -11.39 7.15
C GLY A 418 -27.00 -9.92 7.04
N GLY A 419 -25.94 -9.53 7.77
CA GLY A 419 -25.20 -8.28 7.57
C GLY A 419 -23.95 -8.47 6.69
N ALA A 420 -22.97 -7.58 6.82
CA ALA A 420 -21.69 -7.67 6.15
C ALA A 420 -20.50 -7.35 7.07
N GLY A 421 -19.39 -8.04 6.84
CA GLY A 421 -18.11 -7.78 7.48
C GLY A 421 -17.09 -7.25 6.50
N ALA A 422 -16.22 -6.33 6.92
CA ALA A 422 -15.07 -5.89 6.11
C ALA A 422 -13.78 -5.80 6.96
N VAL A 423 -12.76 -6.54 6.54
CA VAL A 423 -11.39 -6.37 7.04
C VAL A 423 -10.59 -5.63 5.97
N ILE A 424 -10.10 -4.45 6.31
CA ILE A 424 -9.26 -3.64 5.42
C ILE A 424 -7.83 -3.70 5.93
N TYR A 425 -6.97 -4.34 5.16
CA TYR A 425 -5.58 -4.60 5.46
C TYR A 425 -4.67 -3.58 4.74
N PHE A 426 -4.21 -2.57 5.46
CA PHE A 426 -3.25 -1.58 4.98
C PHE A 426 -1.83 -2.09 5.13
N ARG A 427 -1.03 -1.99 4.06
CA ARG A 427 0.37 -2.42 4.07
C ARG A 427 1.30 -1.35 4.62
N LYS A 428 1.12 -1.06 5.91
CA LYS A 428 1.79 0.02 6.68
C LYS A 428 2.57 -0.56 7.86
N GLU A 429 3.58 -1.38 7.58
CA GLU A 429 4.43 -2.01 8.59
C GLU A 429 5.07 -1.01 9.56
N GLY A 430 5.18 -1.41 10.83
CA GLY A 430 5.93 -0.68 11.84
C GLY A 430 5.43 0.75 12.08
N ARG A 431 4.12 1.00 11.98
CA ARG A 431 3.56 2.36 12.02
C ARG A 431 4.10 3.28 10.92
N ALA A 432 4.26 2.73 9.72
CA ALA A 432 4.89 3.39 8.57
C ALA A 432 6.37 3.79 8.79
N LEU A 433 7.05 3.23 9.81
CA LEU A 433 8.51 3.34 9.99
C LEU A 433 9.28 2.18 9.34
N GLY A 434 8.58 1.14 8.90
CA GLY A 434 9.17 -0.06 8.34
C GLY A 434 9.68 -1.06 9.38
N GLU A 435 9.99 -2.27 8.91
CA GLU A 435 10.35 -3.42 9.74
C GLU A 435 11.73 -3.25 10.41
N VAL A 436 12.69 -2.62 9.73
CA VAL A 436 14.04 -2.38 10.27
C VAL A 436 13.97 -1.52 11.55
N THR A 437 13.28 -0.38 11.48
CA THR A 437 13.11 0.52 12.63
C THR A 437 12.38 -0.17 13.77
N LYS A 438 11.33 -0.93 13.45
CA LYS A 438 10.58 -1.74 14.43
C LYS A 438 11.51 -2.71 15.18
N TYR A 439 12.39 -3.41 14.48
CA TYR A 439 13.33 -4.35 15.11
C TYR A 439 14.38 -3.63 15.96
N LEU A 440 14.88 -2.46 15.52
CA LEU A 440 15.73 -1.63 16.37
C LEU A 440 15.03 -1.21 17.67
N VAL A 441 13.75 -0.83 17.59
CA VAL A 441 12.94 -0.49 18.78
C VAL A 441 12.75 -1.70 19.69
N TYR A 442 12.43 -2.88 19.14
CA TYR A 442 12.27 -4.11 19.94
C TYR A 442 13.58 -4.49 20.63
N ASN A 443 14.68 -4.43 19.89
CA ASN A 443 16.03 -4.66 20.40
C ASN A 443 16.40 -3.71 21.55
N ALA A 444 16.06 -2.43 21.43
CA ALA A 444 16.31 -1.42 22.46
C ALA A 444 15.39 -1.58 23.67
N ARG A 445 14.15 -2.04 23.46
CA ARG A 445 13.21 -2.37 24.55
C ARG A 445 13.73 -3.55 25.36
N LYS A 446 14.10 -4.65 24.70
CA LYS A 446 14.52 -5.89 25.38
C LYS A 446 15.91 -5.77 26.02
N ARG A 447 16.85 -5.00 25.46
CA ARG A 447 18.16 -4.73 26.11
C ARG A 447 18.06 -3.78 27.32
N GLY A 448 16.95 -3.05 27.43
CA GLY A 448 16.62 -2.29 28.63
C GLY A 448 15.53 -3.02 29.42
N THR A 449 14.88 -2.30 30.34
CA THR A 449 13.62 -2.78 30.93
C THR A 449 12.49 -2.57 29.92
N ASP A 450 11.89 -3.66 29.44
CA ASP A 450 10.72 -3.62 28.55
C ASP A 450 9.45 -3.26 29.35
N SER A 451 9.35 -2.01 29.79
CA SER A 451 8.22 -1.50 30.56
C SER A 451 7.22 -0.74 29.68
N ALA A 452 5.94 -0.78 30.07
CA ALA A 452 4.90 -0.02 29.40
C ALA A 452 5.18 1.49 29.42
N SER A 453 5.73 2.01 30.52
CA SER A 453 6.12 3.42 30.69
C SER A 453 7.14 3.91 29.65
N ASN A 454 8.03 3.05 29.17
CA ASN A 454 9.05 3.41 28.20
C ASN A 454 8.67 3.10 26.74
N TYR A 455 7.52 2.46 26.50
CA TYR A 455 7.15 1.92 25.19
C TYR A 455 7.24 2.94 24.04
N PHE A 456 6.59 4.10 24.19
CA PHE A 456 6.63 5.16 23.17
C PHE A 456 7.96 5.90 23.13
N LYS A 457 8.56 6.15 24.30
CA LYS A 457 9.85 6.83 24.42
C LYS A 457 10.95 6.09 23.65
N ARG A 458 10.95 4.76 23.67
CA ARG A 458 11.90 3.95 22.88
C ARG A 458 11.72 4.13 21.38
N THR A 459 10.49 4.31 20.92
CA THR A 459 10.22 4.62 19.50
C THR A 459 10.73 6.01 19.15
N GLU A 460 10.41 7.03 19.95
CA GLU A 460 10.86 8.41 19.72
C GLU A 460 12.39 8.54 19.71
N ASN A 461 13.08 7.86 20.63
CA ASN A 461 14.54 7.91 20.69
C ASN A 461 15.21 7.40 19.40
N ILE A 462 14.57 6.50 18.67
CA ILE A 462 15.13 5.87 17.46
C ILE A 462 14.59 6.53 16.19
N ALA A 463 13.29 6.79 16.14
CA ALA A 463 12.59 7.28 14.96
C ALA A 463 12.35 8.79 14.95
N GLY A 464 12.59 9.49 16.07
CA GLY A 464 12.26 10.90 16.25
C GLY A 464 10.77 11.19 16.47
N VAL A 465 9.89 10.19 16.29
CA VAL A 465 8.43 10.30 16.42
C VAL A 465 7.80 9.01 16.95
N LYS A 466 6.63 9.10 17.59
CA LYS A 466 5.88 7.92 18.11
C LYS A 466 5.16 7.11 17.02
N ASP A 467 4.71 7.78 15.97
CA ASP A 467 3.86 7.22 14.92
C ASP A 467 3.98 8.08 13.64
N MET A 468 4.30 7.47 12.50
CA MET A 468 4.31 8.15 11.19
C MET A 468 3.03 7.90 10.39
N ARG A 469 2.08 7.11 10.91
CA ARG A 469 0.84 6.85 10.20
C ARG A 469 -0.04 8.08 10.24
N PHE A 470 -0.36 8.58 9.05
CA PHE A 470 -1.55 9.40 8.86
C PHE A 470 -2.74 8.48 8.59
N GLN A 471 -3.70 8.47 9.50
CA GLN A 471 -4.98 7.75 9.33
C GLN A 471 -6.03 8.61 8.61
N ALA A 472 -5.76 9.90 8.36
CA ALA A 472 -6.67 10.79 7.64
C ALA A 472 -7.04 10.32 6.22
N LEU A 473 -6.22 9.48 5.58
CA LEU A 473 -6.50 8.90 4.26
C LEU A 473 -7.18 7.52 4.32
N MET A 474 -7.23 6.89 5.50
CA MET A 474 -7.81 5.57 5.70
C MET A 474 -9.29 5.46 5.33
N PRO A 475 -10.16 6.46 5.61
CA PRO A 475 -11.60 6.34 5.33
C PRO A 475 -11.97 6.21 3.85
N ASP A 476 -11.07 6.52 2.92
CA ASP A 476 -11.37 6.57 1.48
C ASP A 476 -11.93 5.26 0.94
N VAL A 477 -11.37 4.14 1.39
CA VAL A 477 -11.85 2.81 0.98
C VAL A 477 -13.21 2.50 1.57
N LEU A 478 -13.55 3.03 2.75
CA LEU A 478 -14.89 2.91 3.33
C LEU A 478 -15.91 3.73 2.52
N HIS A 479 -15.54 4.96 2.14
CA HIS A 479 -16.34 5.80 1.25
C HIS A 479 -16.51 5.16 -0.13
N TRP A 480 -15.46 4.54 -0.65
CA TRP A 480 -15.52 3.82 -1.92
C TRP A 480 -16.49 2.64 -1.87
N LEU A 481 -16.48 1.87 -0.78
CA LEU A 481 -17.46 0.80 -0.52
C LEU A 481 -18.89 1.32 -0.29
N GLY A 482 -19.05 2.62 -0.03
CA GLY A 482 -20.33 3.27 0.25
C GLY A 482 -20.78 3.17 1.70
N ALA A 483 -19.86 2.86 2.62
CA ALA A 483 -20.15 2.74 4.04
C ALA A 483 -20.47 4.11 4.64
N THR A 484 -21.69 4.25 5.18
CA THR A 484 -22.14 5.46 5.90
C THR A 484 -22.37 5.20 7.39
N ASN A 485 -22.69 3.94 7.73
CA ASN A 485 -23.01 3.50 9.07
C ASN A 485 -22.28 2.19 9.35
N ILE A 486 -21.41 2.18 10.36
CA ILE A 486 -20.73 0.98 10.85
C ILE A 486 -21.34 0.64 12.20
N THR A 487 -21.86 -0.58 12.32
CA THR A 487 -22.47 -1.05 13.57
C THR A 487 -21.38 -1.45 14.56
N ASN A 488 -20.41 -2.26 14.15
CA ASN A 488 -19.36 -2.76 15.03
C ASN A 488 -17.98 -2.37 14.50
N TRP A 489 -17.27 -1.53 15.25
CA TRP A 489 -15.91 -1.10 14.93
C TRP A 489 -14.90 -1.84 15.80
N ILE A 490 -14.13 -2.74 15.19
CA ILE A 490 -13.19 -3.61 15.88
C ILE A 490 -11.82 -2.92 15.95
N SER A 491 -11.69 -1.91 16.82
CA SER A 491 -10.42 -1.22 17.06
C SER A 491 -10.42 -0.33 18.31
N MET A 492 -9.30 -0.37 19.04
CA MET A 492 -8.98 0.56 20.12
C MET A 492 -8.29 1.85 19.65
N SER A 493 -7.97 2.01 18.36
CA SER A 493 -7.25 3.20 17.86
C SER A 493 -8.17 4.41 17.65
N ASN A 494 -7.95 5.47 18.43
CA ASN A 494 -8.68 6.74 18.24
C ASN A 494 -8.36 7.37 16.89
N MET A 495 -7.10 7.37 16.47
CA MET A 495 -6.71 7.90 15.16
C MET A 495 -7.51 7.30 13.99
N LYS A 496 -7.81 5.99 14.05
CA LYS A 496 -8.62 5.33 13.02
C LYS A 496 -10.10 5.66 13.17
N HIS A 497 -10.62 5.60 14.39
CA HIS A 497 -12.01 5.93 14.70
C HIS A 497 -12.34 7.38 14.29
N ASP A 498 -11.54 8.34 14.77
CA ASP A 498 -11.75 9.77 14.57
C ASP A 498 -11.60 10.13 13.09
N ALA A 499 -10.66 9.51 12.36
CA ALA A 499 -10.57 9.69 10.91
C ALA A 499 -11.87 9.26 10.20
N ALA A 500 -12.47 8.12 10.58
CA ALA A 500 -13.73 7.67 10.00
C ALA A 500 -14.89 8.61 10.37
N VAL A 501 -15.05 8.94 11.66
CA VAL A 501 -16.14 9.81 12.15
C VAL A 501 -16.04 11.22 11.57
N ASN A 502 -14.86 11.83 11.59
CA ASN A 502 -14.64 13.16 11.02
C ASN A 502 -14.85 13.19 9.51
N SER A 503 -14.70 12.05 8.82
CA SER A 503 -15.05 11.91 7.41
C SER A 503 -16.55 11.74 7.14
N GLY A 504 -17.38 11.68 8.19
CA GLY A 504 -18.84 11.58 8.10
C GLY A 504 -19.42 10.17 8.22
N ILE A 505 -18.63 9.18 8.65
CA ILE A 505 -19.10 7.80 8.88
C ILE A 505 -19.58 7.68 10.33
N THR A 506 -20.81 7.20 10.53
CA THR A 506 -21.33 6.94 11.87
C THR A 506 -20.83 5.60 12.38
N ILE A 507 -20.30 5.55 13.60
CA ILE A 507 -19.89 4.32 14.28
C ILE A 507 -20.76 4.14 15.53
N LYS A 508 -21.48 3.02 15.63
CA LYS A 508 -22.38 2.74 16.76
C LYS A 508 -21.65 2.14 17.96
N ASN A 509 -20.97 1.01 17.73
CA ASN A 509 -20.29 0.25 18.77
C ASN A 509 -18.79 0.20 18.48
N ARG A 510 -17.98 0.27 19.53
CA ARG A 510 -16.53 0.15 19.47
C ARG A 510 -16.06 -0.94 20.41
N TYR A 511 -15.25 -1.85 19.89
CA TYR A 511 -14.78 -3.02 20.63
C TYR A 511 -13.27 -2.96 20.81
N GLU A 512 -12.83 -3.21 22.05
CA GLU A 512 -11.45 -3.51 22.38
C GLU A 512 -11.12 -4.99 22.16
N LEU A 513 -9.85 -5.40 22.30
CA LEU A 513 -9.50 -6.81 22.24
C LEU A 513 -9.95 -7.48 23.55
N PRO A 514 -10.67 -8.62 23.51
CA PRO A 514 -10.97 -9.38 24.71
C PRO A 514 -9.72 -9.74 25.51
N GLU A 515 -9.82 -9.70 26.84
CA GLU A 515 -8.68 -9.82 27.75
C GLU A 515 -7.96 -11.16 27.60
N GLU A 516 -8.72 -12.23 27.37
CA GLU A 516 -8.26 -13.59 27.13
C GLU A 516 -7.47 -13.76 25.82
N LEU A 517 -7.59 -12.81 24.89
CA LEU A 517 -6.87 -12.83 23.62
C LEU A 517 -5.58 -12.00 23.65
N ILE A 518 -5.26 -11.34 24.77
CA ILE A 518 -4.04 -10.53 24.91
C ILE A 518 -2.89 -11.43 25.39
N PRO A 519 -1.84 -11.65 24.57
CA PRO A 519 -0.65 -12.37 25.02
C PRO A 519 0.03 -11.67 26.20
N ALA A 520 0.62 -12.43 27.11
CA ALA A 520 1.24 -11.88 28.32
C ALA A 520 2.30 -10.80 28.02
N ASP A 521 3.25 -11.08 27.10
CA ASP A 521 4.32 -10.13 26.74
C ASP A 521 3.78 -8.89 25.99
N SER A 522 2.63 -9.03 25.33
CA SER A 522 1.96 -7.92 24.65
C SER A 522 1.24 -6.96 25.60
N ARG A 523 1.15 -7.27 26.90
CA ARG A 523 0.54 -6.38 27.90
C ARG A 523 1.25 -5.03 27.96
N VAL A 524 2.58 -5.03 27.83
CA VAL A 524 3.42 -3.83 27.73
C VAL A 524 2.90 -2.85 26.68
N GLU A 525 2.52 -3.38 25.51
CA GLU A 525 1.98 -2.57 24.43
C GLU A 525 0.56 -2.06 24.73
N ILE A 526 -0.33 -2.94 25.20
CA ILE A 526 -1.74 -2.60 25.41
C ILE A 526 -1.88 -1.55 26.50
N ASP A 527 -1.21 -1.73 27.62
CA ASP A 527 -1.31 -0.82 28.76
C ASP A 527 -0.74 0.55 28.41
N ALA A 528 0.41 0.60 27.73
CA ALA A 528 0.99 1.84 27.23
C ALA A 528 0.04 2.56 26.26
N LYS A 529 -0.66 1.83 25.37
CA LYS A 529 -1.62 2.40 24.43
C LYS A 529 -2.84 2.98 25.15
N ILE A 530 -3.43 2.25 26.09
CA ILE A 530 -4.60 2.71 26.85
C ILE A 530 -4.24 3.99 27.61
N GLN A 531 -3.09 4.02 28.29
CA GLN A 531 -2.63 5.23 28.98
C GLN A 531 -2.37 6.40 28.00
N ALA A 532 -1.85 6.13 26.80
CA ALA A 532 -1.70 7.14 25.75
C ALA A 532 -3.03 7.57 25.09
N GLY A 533 -4.17 7.14 25.65
CA GLY A 533 -5.51 7.57 25.28
C GLY A 533 -6.25 6.63 24.34
N TYR A 534 -5.71 5.46 23.99
CA TYR A 534 -6.46 4.49 23.19
C TYR A 534 -7.73 4.04 23.92
N PHE A 535 -8.78 3.75 23.16
CA PHE A 535 -10.06 3.34 23.71
C PHE A 535 -9.94 2.02 24.48
N SER A 536 -10.49 2.03 25.67
CA SER A 536 -10.73 0.88 26.51
C SER A 536 -12.05 1.09 27.24
N ALA A 537 -12.92 0.09 27.20
CA ALA A 537 -14.22 0.15 27.87
C ALA A 537 -14.10 -0.29 29.34
N THR A 538 -13.09 -1.13 29.63
CA THR A 538 -12.97 -1.86 30.90
C THR A 538 -11.87 -1.32 31.81
N LYS A 539 -10.84 -0.67 31.26
CA LYS A 539 -9.66 -0.22 32.01
C LYS A 539 -9.36 1.26 31.78
N GLN A 540 -9.02 1.97 32.85
CA GLN A 540 -8.35 3.26 32.82
C GLN A 540 -7.01 3.09 33.54
N LEU A 541 -5.91 3.43 32.87
CA LEU A 541 -4.57 3.24 33.40
C LEU A 541 -3.92 4.60 33.69
N THR A 542 -3.32 4.71 34.87
CA THR A 542 -2.50 5.83 35.29
C THR A 542 -1.04 5.59 34.93
N GLU A 543 -0.20 6.62 35.04
CA GLU A 543 1.25 6.48 34.80
C GLU A 543 1.92 5.54 35.82
N ALA A 544 1.44 5.52 37.07
CA ALA A 544 1.93 4.61 38.11
C ALA A 544 1.63 3.14 37.77
N ASP A 545 0.48 2.85 37.17
CA ASP A 545 0.11 1.49 36.76
C ASP A 545 1.10 0.93 35.70
N LEU A 546 1.66 1.80 34.85
CA LEU A 546 2.59 1.39 33.80
C LEU A 546 3.95 0.91 34.33
N GLU A 547 4.35 1.32 35.54
CA GLU A 547 5.61 0.89 36.15
C GLU A 547 5.58 -0.59 36.54
N HIS A 548 4.38 -1.13 36.76
CA HIS A 548 4.17 -2.53 37.14
C HIS A 548 4.02 -3.47 35.93
N THR A 549 3.76 -2.93 34.74
CA THR A 549 3.66 -3.71 33.51
C THR A 549 5.02 -3.83 32.84
N VAL A 550 5.66 -4.99 33.04
CA VAL A 550 6.97 -5.32 32.49
C VAL A 550 6.87 -6.59 31.63
N GLY A 551 7.51 -6.58 30.46
CA GLY A 551 7.61 -7.71 29.57
C GLY A 551 8.71 -8.68 30.00
N ARG A 552 8.89 -9.76 29.23
CA ARG A 552 9.97 -10.74 29.45
C ARG A 552 11.35 -10.08 29.39
N ALA A 553 12.27 -10.60 30.20
CA ALA A 553 13.65 -10.15 30.25
C ALA A 553 14.43 -10.61 29.00
N TRP A 554 15.62 -10.02 28.79
CA TRP A 554 16.48 -10.42 27.67
C TRP A 554 16.93 -11.88 27.83
N GLU A 555 17.24 -12.28 29.06
CA GLU A 555 17.71 -13.62 29.42
C GLU A 555 16.65 -14.71 29.16
N ASP A 556 15.36 -14.33 29.14
CA ASP A 556 14.26 -15.25 28.80
C ASP A 556 14.17 -15.52 27.27
N ILE A 557 14.92 -14.77 26.46
CA ILE A 557 14.94 -14.83 24.99
C ILE A 557 16.24 -15.46 24.47
N ASP A 558 17.31 -15.52 25.28
CA ASP A 558 18.53 -16.27 24.96
C ASP A 558 18.22 -17.78 25.00
N HIS A 559 17.80 -18.32 23.86
CA HIS A 559 17.64 -19.76 23.62
C HIS A 559 18.96 -20.45 23.28
#